data_AF-A0A2D6T0L3-F1
#
_entry.id   AF-A0A2D6T0L3-F1
#
_cell.length_a   1.000
_cell.length_b   1.000
_cell.length_c   1.000
_cell.angle_alpha   90.00
_cell.angle_beta   90.00
_cell.angle_gamma   90.00
#
_symmetry.space_group_name_H-M   'P 1'
#
loop_
_entity.id
_entity.type
_entity.pdbx_description
1 polymer ?
#
loop_
_entity_poly.entity_id
_entity_poly.type
_entity_poly.pdbx_seq_one_letter_code
_entity_poly.pdbx_strand_id
1 'polypeptide(L)'
;MRLVLAFAILLLAPPLGAAELPPGPFDEAACIACHGEQNPDLVQAWRLGRHGPDRTGCTACHGLRHGALAAVRQNGACVTCHGGPTASPVRAYATSKHGVIAGLEAAQEDFSLPLTEGNMRAPTCAYCHLHEADHGASAETARNACLDCHSPRYVDTLLASARRSLVIGRLKLSEAEAAAANQGIDLGDRLRAMREGPLAALRHGLAHQSPDHQWWFGQAALDGALLRIKAAITRHRRQRALNDQPKRGIR
;
A
#
# COMPACT_ATOMS: atom_id res chain seq x y z
N MET A 1 13.76 12.69 -77.00
CA MET A 1 12.31 12.69 -76.70
C MET A 1 12.12 11.67 -75.57
N ARG A 2 12.24 12.08 -74.29
CA ARG A 2 11.14 12.22 -73.29
C ARG A 2 10.25 10.96 -73.30
N LEU A 3 10.22 10.08 -72.29
CA LEU A 3 9.69 10.20 -70.90
C LEU A 3 10.30 9.00 -70.11
N VAL A 4 11.01 9.06 -68.98
CA VAL A 4 10.78 9.61 -67.62
C VAL A 4 9.46 9.17 -66.95
N LEU A 5 9.61 8.18 -66.06
CA LEU A 5 8.90 7.88 -64.81
C LEU A 5 7.38 8.16 -64.72
N ALA A 6 6.59 7.09 -64.71
CA ALA A 6 5.32 7.07 -63.96
C ALA A 6 5.63 6.61 -62.53
N PHE A 7 5.98 7.58 -61.69
CA PHE A 7 6.17 7.39 -60.25
C PHE A 7 4.81 7.07 -59.61
N ALA A 8 4.77 5.98 -58.86
CA ALA A 8 3.66 5.62 -58.00
C ALA A 8 3.39 6.77 -57.00
N ILE A 9 2.32 7.53 -57.22
CA ILE A 9 1.74 8.38 -56.19
C ILE A 9 0.67 7.53 -55.51
N LEU A 10 1.14 6.57 -54.71
CA LEU A 10 0.31 6.03 -53.63
C LEU A 10 0.35 7.10 -52.53
N LEU A 11 -0.79 7.75 -52.36
CA LEU A 11 -1.05 8.81 -51.39
C LEU A 11 -0.46 8.41 -50.02
N LEU A 12 0.56 9.15 -49.57
CA LEU A 12 0.88 9.27 -48.15
C LEU A 12 -0.33 9.95 -47.49
N ALA A 13 -1.29 9.15 -47.05
CA ALA A 13 -2.17 9.60 -45.99
C ALA A 13 -1.26 9.79 -44.76
N PRO A 14 -1.21 11.00 -44.15
CA PRO A 14 -0.55 11.14 -42.86
C PRO A 14 -1.21 10.15 -41.90
N PRO A 15 -0.46 9.54 -40.96
CA PRO A 15 -1.09 8.79 -39.89
C PRO A 15 -2.11 9.74 -39.26
N LEU A 16 -3.37 9.30 -39.16
CA LEU A 16 -4.42 9.99 -38.42
C LEU A 16 -3.80 10.43 -37.10
N GLY A 17 -3.58 11.74 -36.96
CA GLY A 17 -2.89 12.31 -35.82
C GLY A 17 -3.61 11.86 -34.56
N ALA A 18 -2.86 11.34 -33.60
CA ALA A 18 -3.37 11.16 -32.25
C ALA A 18 -3.99 12.52 -31.85
N ALA A 19 -5.30 12.55 -31.65
CA ALA A 19 -5.99 13.77 -31.26
C ALA A 19 -5.28 14.32 -30.02
N GLU A 20 -4.88 15.58 -30.07
CA GLU A 20 -4.18 16.24 -28.97
C GLU A 20 -5.10 16.22 -27.74
N LEU A 21 -4.62 15.65 -26.62
CA LEU A 21 -5.40 15.55 -25.39
C LEU A 21 -5.77 16.96 -24.93
N PRO A 22 -7.04 17.22 -24.57
CA PRO A 22 -7.46 18.56 -24.21
C PRO A 22 -6.72 18.99 -22.94
N PRO A 23 -6.11 20.18 -22.88
CA PRO A 23 -5.12 20.51 -21.84
C PRO A 23 -5.73 20.79 -20.45
N GLY A 24 -7.04 20.98 -20.36
CA GLY A 24 -7.73 21.41 -19.14
C GLY A 24 -7.70 22.93 -18.92
N PRO A 25 -8.14 23.43 -17.75
CA PRO A 25 -8.43 22.66 -16.54
C PRO A 25 -9.75 21.86 -16.59
N PHE A 26 -9.81 20.77 -15.85
CA PHE A 26 -11.01 19.97 -15.62
C PHE A 26 -11.30 19.85 -14.12
N ASP A 27 -12.58 19.86 -13.77
CA ASP A 27 -13.03 19.46 -12.44
C ASP A 27 -13.31 17.96 -12.39
N GLU A 28 -13.62 17.46 -11.21
CA GLU A 28 -13.87 16.04 -10.97
C GLU A 28 -15.05 15.51 -11.81
N ALA A 29 -16.11 16.31 -11.99
CA ALA A 29 -17.28 15.90 -12.76
C ALA A 29 -16.94 15.74 -14.25
N ALA A 30 -16.15 16.66 -14.81
CA ALA A 30 -15.66 16.58 -16.17
C ALA A 30 -14.74 15.36 -16.39
N CYS A 31 -13.85 15.08 -15.43
CA CYS A 31 -13.02 13.86 -15.45
C CYS A 31 -13.88 12.60 -15.51
N ILE A 32 -14.84 12.46 -14.58
CA ILE A 32 -15.69 11.27 -14.47
C ILE A 32 -16.62 11.12 -15.68
N ALA A 33 -17.17 12.22 -16.21
CA ALA A 33 -18.06 12.17 -17.37
C ALA A 33 -17.32 11.68 -18.62
N CYS A 34 -16.20 12.32 -18.97
CA CYS A 34 -15.44 11.97 -20.17
C CYS A 34 -14.78 10.59 -20.04
N HIS A 35 -14.09 10.31 -18.93
CA HIS A 35 -13.48 8.98 -18.74
C HIS A 35 -14.52 7.88 -18.52
N GLY A 36 -15.73 8.21 -18.05
CA GLY A 36 -16.83 7.25 -17.96
C GLY A 36 -17.35 6.81 -19.33
N GLU A 37 -17.23 7.67 -20.35
CA GLU A 37 -17.55 7.33 -21.73
C GLU A 37 -16.38 6.64 -22.44
N GLN A 38 -15.16 7.17 -22.28
CA GLN A 38 -13.99 6.67 -22.98
C GLN A 38 -13.49 5.33 -22.41
N ASN A 39 -13.43 5.24 -21.07
CA ASN A 39 -12.84 4.12 -20.32
C ASN A 39 -13.72 3.75 -19.11
N PRO A 40 -14.95 3.22 -19.33
CA PRO A 40 -15.92 2.98 -18.25
C PRO A 40 -15.37 2.08 -17.13
N ASP A 41 -14.54 1.08 -17.49
CA ASP A 41 -13.95 0.15 -16.52
C ASP A 41 -12.98 0.85 -15.56
N LEU A 42 -12.25 1.88 -16.03
CA LEU A 42 -11.34 2.66 -15.18
C LEU A 42 -12.12 3.41 -14.09
N VAL A 43 -13.18 4.13 -14.51
CA VAL A 43 -14.03 4.88 -13.58
C VAL A 43 -14.75 3.92 -12.62
N GLN A 44 -15.18 2.76 -13.12
CA GLN A 44 -15.81 1.75 -12.30
C GLN A 44 -14.83 1.15 -11.28
N ALA A 45 -13.60 0.85 -11.69
CA ALA A 45 -12.54 0.36 -10.80
C ALA A 45 -12.25 1.38 -9.69
N TRP A 46 -12.12 2.67 -10.03
CA TRP A 46 -11.96 3.73 -9.04
C TRP A 46 -13.14 3.81 -8.05
N ARG A 47 -14.39 3.75 -8.55
CA ARG A 47 -15.61 3.80 -7.71
C ARG A 47 -15.69 2.64 -6.71
N LEU A 48 -15.29 1.44 -7.14
CA LEU A 48 -15.31 0.23 -6.31
C LEU A 48 -14.06 0.09 -5.43
N GLY A 49 -12.96 0.70 -5.86
CA GLY A 49 -11.69 0.72 -5.15
C GLY A 49 -11.76 1.50 -3.84
N ARG A 50 -10.65 1.54 -3.10
CA ARG A 50 -10.61 2.25 -1.81
C ARG A 50 -10.65 3.77 -1.95
N HIS A 51 -10.06 4.30 -3.02
CA HIS A 51 -9.90 5.76 -3.18
C HIS A 51 -11.22 6.48 -3.52
N GLY A 52 -12.11 5.86 -4.30
CA GLY A 52 -13.39 6.48 -4.69
C GLY A 52 -14.30 6.80 -3.50
N PRO A 53 -14.66 5.81 -2.66
CA PRO A 53 -15.49 6.02 -1.48
C PRO A 53 -14.87 6.96 -0.44
N ASP A 54 -13.54 6.96 -0.32
CA ASP A 54 -12.78 7.85 0.58
C ASP A 54 -12.67 9.29 0.05
N ARG A 55 -13.39 9.62 -1.03
CA ARG A 55 -13.45 10.95 -1.68
C ARG A 55 -12.10 11.44 -2.23
N THR A 56 -11.18 10.52 -2.51
CA THR A 56 -9.96 10.83 -3.28
C THR A 56 -10.31 10.80 -4.77
N GLY A 57 -10.67 11.96 -5.31
CA GLY A 57 -11.03 12.14 -6.71
C GLY A 57 -9.86 12.03 -7.68
N CYS A 58 -10.15 11.93 -8.97
CA CYS A 58 -9.16 11.90 -10.06
C CYS A 58 -8.16 13.05 -9.93
N THR A 59 -8.67 14.25 -9.66
CA THR A 59 -7.89 15.49 -9.57
C THR A 59 -6.94 15.52 -8.38
N ALA A 60 -7.18 14.72 -7.32
CA ALA A 60 -6.32 14.65 -6.15
C ALA A 60 -4.95 14.03 -6.48
N CYS A 61 -4.90 13.12 -7.46
CA CYS A 61 -3.66 12.52 -7.94
C CYS A 61 -3.20 13.17 -9.24
N HIS A 62 -4.08 13.23 -10.24
CA HIS A 62 -3.72 13.67 -11.60
C HIS A 62 -3.70 15.19 -11.77
N GLY A 63 -4.18 15.96 -10.80
CA GLY A 63 -4.34 17.41 -10.91
C GLY A 63 -5.46 17.81 -11.86
N LEU A 64 -5.53 19.10 -12.17
CA LEU A 64 -6.60 19.68 -12.99
C LEU A 64 -6.28 19.66 -14.49
N ARG A 65 -5.08 19.22 -14.90
CA ARG A 65 -4.62 19.28 -16.30
C ARG A 65 -4.05 17.94 -16.73
N HIS A 66 -4.20 17.58 -18.00
CA HIS A 66 -3.52 16.43 -18.57
C HIS A 66 -2.00 16.62 -18.57
N GLY A 67 -1.26 15.50 -18.55
CA GLY A 67 0.22 15.49 -18.55
C GLY A 67 0.87 15.11 -17.22
N ALA A 68 0.09 14.84 -16.17
CA ALA A 68 0.63 14.49 -14.84
C ALA A 68 1.01 13.00 -14.67
N LEU A 69 0.90 12.16 -15.71
CA LEU A 69 1.09 10.70 -15.59
C LEU A 69 2.47 10.32 -15.03
N ALA A 70 3.53 11.01 -15.44
CA ALA A 70 4.86 10.77 -14.91
C ALA A 70 4.99 11.11 -13.42
N ALA A 71 4.28 12.12 -12.94
CA ALA A 71 4.31 12.50 -11.52
C ALA A 71 3.52 11.50 -10.65
N VAL A 72 2.33 11.06 -11.09
CA VAL A 72 1.49 10.13 -10.31
C VAL A 72 2.07 8.73 -10.19
N ARG A 73 2.96 8.34 -11.10
CA ARG A 73 3.64 7.04 -11.08
C ARG A 73 4.79 6.99 -10.07
N GLN A 74 5.24 8.13 -9.56
CA GLN A 74 6.28 8.21 -8.54
C GLN A 74 5.72 7.96 -7.13
N ASN A 75 6.56 7.42 -6.25
CA ASN A 75 6.17 7.14 -4.86
C ASN A 75 5.64 8.38 -4.11
N GLY A 76 6.17 9.56 -4.44
CA GLY A 76 5.77 10.83 -3.82
C GLY A 76 4.27 11.13 -3.93
N ALA A 77 3.61 10.68 -5.01
CA ALA A 77 2.17 10.87 -5.21
C ALA A 77 1.33 10.16 -4.14
N CYS A 78 1.82 9.06 -3.59
CA CYS A 78 1.11 8.26 -2.58
C CYS A 78 1.44 8.72 -1.16
N VAL A 79 2.70 9.07 -0.90
CA VAL A 79 3.25 9.30 0.45
C VAL A 79 2.50 10.40 1.20
N THR A 80 2.05 11.46 0.52
CA THR A 80 1.33 12.59 1.12
C THR A 80 0.08 12.15 1.88
N CYS A 81 -0.72 11.27 1.29
CA CYS A 81 -1.96 10.78 1.91
C CYS A 81 -1.72 9.53 2.77
N HIS A 82 -0.70 8.73 2.47
CA HIS A 82 -0.34 7.53 3.23
C HIS A 82 0.48 7.81 4.50
N GLY A 83 0.24 8.96 5.14
CA GLY A 83 0.78 9.32 6.46
C GLY A 83 2.24 9.78 6.46
N GLY A 84 2.83 10.06 5.29
CA GLY A 84 4.19 10.56 5.17
C GLY A 84 5.27 9.47 5.26
N PRO A 85 6.55 9.86 5.15
CA PRO A 85 7.69 8.94 5.01
C PRO A 85 7.90 8.02 6.21
N THR A 86 7.42 8.41 7.40
CA THR A 86 7.58 7.66 8.64
C THR A 86 6.39 6.75 8.96
N ALA A 87 5.28 6.90 8.24
CA ALA A 87 4.11 6.06 8.43
C ALA A 87 4.43 4.60 8.12
N SER A 88 3.80 3.70 8.87
CA SER A 88 4.07 2.26 8.82
C SER A 88 4.05 1.65 7.40
N PRO A 89 3.04 1.88 6.54
CA PRO A 89 3.04 1.33 5.18
C PRO A 89 4.16 1.90 4.31
N VAL A 90 4.37 3.22 4.33
CA VAL A 90 5.40 3.90 3.53
C VAL A 90 6.80 3.47 3.96
N ARG A 91 7.05 3.42 5.27
CA ARG A 91 8.34 2.95 5.82
C ARG A 91 8.58 1.48 5.51
N ALA A 92 7.56 0.63 5.57
CA ALA A 92 7.68 -0.77 5.20
C ALA A 92 8.14 -0.91 3.73
N TYR A 93 7.53 -0.15 2.81
CA TYR A 93 8.00 -0.10 1.43
C TYR A 93 9.42 0.47 1.31
N ALA A 94 9.69 1.65 1.88
CA ALA A 94 10.97 2.34 1.75
C ALA A 94 12.16 1.53 2.29
N THR A 95 11.92 0.65 3.28
CA THR A 95 12.93 -0.26 3.87
C THR A 95 12.97 -1.64 3.22
N SER A 96 12.11 -1.91 2.25
CA SER A 96 12.16 -3.14 1.46
C SER A 96 13.22 -3.05 0.36
N LYS A 97 13.58 -4.20 -0.23
CA LYS A 97 14.48 -4.20 -1.40
C LYS A 97 13.89 -3.41 -2.57
N HIS A 98 12.58 -3.46 -2.79
CA HIS A 98 11.91 -2.69 -3.84
C HIS A 98 12.07 -1.18 -3.61
N GLY A 99 11.74 -0.71 -2.40
CA GLY A 99 11.86 0.70 -2.07
C GLY A 99 13.29 1.22 -2.11
N VAL A 100 14.26 0.40 -1.67
CA VAL A 100 15.70 0.76 -1.75
C VAL A 100 16.15 0.89 -3.21
N ILE A 101 15.86 -0.09 -4.06
CA ILE A 101 16.27 -0.04 -5.48
C ILE A 101 15.55 1.10 -6.20
N ALA A 102 14.23 1.23 -6.04
CA ALA A 102 13.45 2.32 -6.63
C ALA A 102 13.95 3.71 -6.19
N GLY A 103 14.41 3.86 -4.94
CA GLY A 103 15.00 5.11 -4.45
C GLY A 103 16.38 5.39 -5.05
N LEU A 104 17.24 4.39 -5.17
CA LEU A 104 18.58 4.52 -5.76
C LEU A 104 18.53 4.80 -7.27
N GLU A 105 17.52 4.26 -7.95
CA GLU A 105 17.41 4.29 -9.41
C GLU A 105 16.38 5.33 -9.90
N ALA A 106 15.72 6.06 -9.00
CA ALA A 106 14.66 7.01 -9.33
C ALA A 106 15.03 8.04 -10.42
N ALA A 107 16.27 8.50 -10.45
CA ALA A 107 16.75 9.48 -11.44
C ALA A 107 16.97 8.89 -12.84
N GLN A 108 17.04 7.56 -12.96
CA GLN A 108 17.24 6.82 -14.21
C GLN A 108 15.93 6.26 -14.78
N GLU A 109 14.86 6.32 -14.01
CA GLU A 109 13.56 5.75 -14.36
C GLU A 109 12.78 6.67 -15.32
N ASP A 110 12.22 6.09 -16.38
CA ASP A 110 11.34 6.82 -17.31
C ASP A 110 9.88 6.68 -16.86
N PHE A 111 9.44 7.59 -15.98
CA PHE A 111 8.06 7.61 -15.51
C PHE A 111 7.03 7.97 -16.60
N SER A 112 7.44 8.33 -17.82
CA SER A 112 6.49 8.53 -18.93
C SER A 112 5.89 7.21 -19.42
N LEU A 113 6.55 6.08 -19.14
CA LEU A 113 6.10 4.75 -19.56
C LEU A 113 4.89 4.23 -18.75
N PRO A 114 3.97 3.46 -19.38
CA PRO A 114 2.87 2.79 -18.69
C PRO A 114 3.31 1.83 -17.59
N LEU A 115 2.46 1.61 -16.59
CA LEU A 115 2.66 0.68 -15.48
C LEU A 115 2.40 -0.78 -15.89
N THR A 116 3.11 -1.24 -16.91
CA THR A 116 2.99 -2.59 -17.49
C THR A 116 4.32 -3.33 -17.40
N GLU A 117 4.28 -4.64 -17.57
CA GLU A 117 5.46 -5.50 -17.58
C GLU A 117 6.60 -4.93 -18.43
N GLY A 118 7.81 -4.94 -17.88
CA GLY A 118 9.04 -4.53 -18.56
C GLY A 118 9.35 -3.02 -18.52
N ASN A 119 8.40 -2.17 -18.12
CA ASN A 119 8.59 -0.71 -18.12
C ASN A 119 9.19 -0.16 -16.83
N MET A 120 9.27 -0.95 -15.76
CA MET A 120 9.93 -0.56 -14.51
C MET A 120 10.74 -1.72 -13.96
N ARG A 121 12.00 -1.48 -13.64
CA ARG A 121 12.85 -2.51 -13.02
C ARG A 121 12.54 -2.72 -11.54
N ALA A 122 12.23 -1.64 -10.83
CA ALA A 122 11.83 -1.68 -9.42
C ALA A 122 10.44 -1.06 -9.28
N PRO A 123 9.49 -1.77 -8.66
CA PRO A 123 8.11 -1.30 -8.63
C PRO A 123 7.95 -0.12 -7.68
N THR A 124 7.26 0.94 -8.12
CA THR A 124 6.75 1.99 -7.24
C THR A 124 5.45 1.57 -6.57
N CYS A 125 4.95 2.41 -5.65
CA CYS A 125 3.61 2.25 -5.09
C CYS A 125 2.56 2.13 -6.20
N ALA A 126 2.63 3.01 -7.20
CA ALA A 126 1.71 3.02 -8.33
C ALA A 126 1.86 1.75 -9.19
N TYR A 127 3.09 1.28 -9.44
CA TYR A 127 3.30 0.07 -10.25
C TYR A 127 2.56 -1.15 -9.70
N CYS A 128 2.64 -1.40 -8.39
CA CYS A 128 1.93 -2.53 -7.79
C CYS A 128 0.44 -2.27 -7.60
N HIS A 129 0.06 -1.09 -7.10
CA HIS A 129 -1.33 -0.84 -6.73
C HIS A 129 -2.21 -0.42 -7.92
N LEU A 130 -1.63 0.12 -8.99
CA LEU A 130 -2.33 0.63 -10.16
C LEU A 130 -1.81 -0.01 -11.46
N HIS A 131 -1.36 -1.26 -11.34
CA HIS A 131 -0.80 -2.04 -12.44
C HIS A 131 -1.80 -2.14 -13.60
N GLU A 132 -1.32 -2.03 -14.84
CA GLU A 132 -2.15 -2.04 -16.06
C GLU A 132 -3.29 -1.02 -16.04
N ALA A 133 -3.06 0.14 -15.40
CA ALA A 133 -4.04 1.21 -15.23
C ALA A 133 -5.29 0.83 -14.42
N ASP A 134 -5.23 -0.23 -13.60
CA ASP A 134 -6.26 -0.49 -12.58
C ASP A 134 -6.34 0.68 -11.60
N HIS A 135 -7.54 1.20 -11.37
CA HIS A 135 -7.78 2.25 -10.37
C HIS A 135 -8.47 1.71 -9.10
N GLY A 136 -8.70 0.39 -9.03
CA GLY A 136 -9.29 -0.29 -7.88
C GLY A 136 -8.33 -0.44 -6.69
N ALA A 137 -7.02 -0.49 -6.96
CA ALA A 137 -5.99 -0.76 -5.95
C ALA A 137 -6.21 -2.05 -5.17
N SER A 138 -6.58 -3.10 -5.91
CA SER A 138 -6.91 -4.40 -5.33
C SER A 138 -5.66 -5.18 -4.90
N ALA A 139 -5.85 -6.15 -3.99
CA ALA A 139 -4.78 -7.07 -3.63
C ALA A 139 -4.41 -8.02 -4.78
N GLU A 140 -5.33 -8.27 -5.70
CA GLU A 140 -5.11 -9.08 -6.89
C GLU A 140 -4.21 -8.35 -7.88
N THR A 141 -4.50 -7.08 -8.16
CA THR A 141 -3.65 -6.18 -8.97
C THR A 141 -2.21 -6.18 -8.47
N ALA A 142 -2.03 -5.97 -7.16
CA ALA A 142 -0.71 -5.98 -6.54
C ALA A 142 -0.01 -7.35 -6.60
N ARG A 143 -0.77 -8.45 -6.53
CA ARG A 143 -0.21 -9.80 -6.71
C ARG A 143 0.21 -10.01 -8.17
N ASN A 144 -0.57 -9.57 -9.14
CA ASN A 144 -0.30 -9.77 -10.56
C ASN A 144 0.99 -9.05 -10.96
N ALA A 145 1.19 -7.82 -10.49
CA ALA A 145 2.44 -7.07 -10.69
C ALA A 145 3.70 -7.77 -10.16
N CYS A 146 3.58 -8.74 -9.24
CA CYS A 146 4.73 -9.53 -8.80
C CYS A 146 5.24 -10.47 -9.89
N LEU A 147 4.36 -10.92 -10.80
CA LEU A 147 4.66 -11.95 -11.79
C LEU A 147 5.50 -11.44 -12.95
N ASP A 148 5.49 -10.13 -13.20
CA ASP A 148 6.32 -9.44 -14.19
C ASP A 148 7.82 -9.65 -13.99
N CYS A 149 8.24 -9.90 -12.73
CA CYS A 149 9.66 -9.99 -12.36
C CYS A 149 10.00 -11.25 -11.56
N HIS A 150 9.00 -11.98 -11.07
CA HIS A 150 9.22 -13.11 -10.17
C HIS A 150 8.46 -14.36 -10.62
N SER A 151 9.14 -15.50 -10.49
CA SER A 151 8.50 -16.79 -10.79
C SER A 151 7.24 -17.00 -9.93
N PRO A 152 6.17 -17.59 -10.49
CA PRO A 152 4.93 -17.86 -9.74
C PRO A 152 5.16 -18.63 -8.44
N ARG A 153 6.04 -19.64 -8.47
CA ARG A 153 6.42 -20.44 -7.29
C ARG A 153 6.97 -19.57 -6.17
N TYR A 154 7.82 -18.60 -6.50
CA TYR A 154 8.42 -17.70 -5.51
C TYR A 154 7.34 -16.81 -4.88
N VAL A 155 6.51 -16.17 -5.71
CA VAL A 155 5.42 -15.30 -5.26
C VAL A 155 4.45 -16.04 -4.35
N ASP A 156 3.99 -17.23 -4.76
CA ASP A 156 3.05 -18.02 -3.97
C ASP A 156 3.64 -18.50 -2.65
N THR A 157 4.92 -18.90 -2.66
CA THR A 157 5.63 -19.32 -1.44
C THR A 157 5.76 -18.16 -0.45
N LEU A 158 6.14 -16.97 -0.93
CA LEU A 158 6.25 -15.77 -0.11
C LEU A 158 4.91 -15.38 0.49
N LEU A 159 3.86 -15.28 -0.31
CA LEU A 159 2.53 -14.90 0.16
C LEU A 159 1.94 -15.93 1.14
N ALA A 160 2.19 -17.22 0.92
CA ALA A 160 1.80 -18.26 1.87
C ALA A 160 2.56 -18.13 3.20
N SER A 161 3.86 -17.82 3.16
CA SER A 161 4.65 -17.53 4.36
C SER A 161 4.11 -16.32 5.11
N ALA A 162 3.82 -15.23 4.39
CA ALA A 162 3.25 -14.03 4.97
C ALA A 162 1.91 -14.28 5.66
N ARG A 163 1.03 -15.07 5.04
CA ARG A 163 -0.25 -15.48 5.66
C ARG A 163 -0.03 -16.20 6.99
N ARG A 164 0.92 -17.15 7.05
CA ARG A 164 1.25 -17.89 8.29
C ARG A 164 1.82 -16.96 9.36
N SER A 165 2.74 -16.06 8.99
CA SER A 165 3.31 -15.07 9.91
C SER A 165 2.24 -14.14 10.49
N LEU A 166 1.26 -13.72 9.69
CA LEU A 166 0.16 -12.89 10.16
C LEU A 166 -0.79 -13.64 11.09
N VAL A 167 -1.04 -14.93 10.85
CA VAL A 167 -1.80 -15.79 11.78
C VAL A 167 -1.12 -15.81 13.16
N ILE A 168 0.20 -16.01 13.21
CA ILE A 168 0.95 -15.95 14.48
C ILE A 168 0.76 -14.60 15.17
N GLY A 169 0.85 -13.48 14.43
CA GLY A 169 0.64 -12.16 15.00
C GLY A 169 -0.77 -11.94 15.56
N ARG A 170 -1.80 -12.48 14.89
CA ARG A 170 -3.19 -12.43 15.38
C ARG A 170 -3.40 -13.28 16.63
N LEU A 171 -2.75 -14.44 16.72
CA LEU A 171 -2.80 -15.28 17.92
C LEU A 171 -2.23 -14.55 19.15
N LYS A 172 -1.13 -13.80 18.99
CA LYS A 172 -0.58 -12.97 20.08
C LYS A 172 -1.57 -11.93 20.60
N LEU A 173 -2.30 -11.27 19.69
CA LEU A 173 -3.35 -10.31 20.09
C LEU A 173 -4.52 -11.02 20.77
N SER A 174 -4.98 -12.15 20.23
CA SER A 174 -6.05 -12.95 20.83
C SER A 174 -5.68 -13.44 22.25
N GLU A 175 -4.42 -13.83 22.45
CA GLU A 175 -3.91 -14.19 23.78
C GLU A 175 -3.90 -12.98 24.74
N ALA A 176 -3.55 -11.79 24.25
CA ALA A 176 -3.61 -10.56 25.05
C ALA A 176 -5.05 -10.23 25.48
N GLU A 177 -6.01 -10.37 24.57
CA GLU A 177 -7.44 -10.13 24.82
C GLU A 177 -7.98 -11.14 25.83
N ALA A 178 -7.66 -12.43 25.65
CA ALA A 178 -8.05 -13.48 26.58
C ALA A 178 -7.44 -13.29 27.97
N ALA A 179 -6.17 -12.88 28.05
CA ALA A 179 -5.51 -12.59 29.32
C ALA A 179 -6.10 -11.36 30.03
N ALA A 180 -6.50 -10.34 29.26
CA ALA A 180 -7.11 -9.12 29.79
C ALA A 180 -8.56 -9.33 30.28
N ALA A 181 -9.25 -10.34 29.76
CA ALA A 181 -10.61 -10.66 30.17
C ALA A 181 -10.68 -10.95 31.69
N ASN A 182 -11.73 -10.42 32.33
CA ASN A 182 -12.07 -10.66 33.74
C ASN A 182 -10.97 -10.28 34.75
N GLN A 183 -10.08 -9.34 34.41
CA GLN A 183 -8.98 -8.93 35.31
C GLN A 183 -9.34 -7.79 36.27
N GLY A 184 -10.49 -7.12 36.10
CA GLY A 184 -10.88 -5.98 36.93
C GLY A 184 -10.02 -4.72 36.72
N ILE A 185 -9.32 -4.63 35.59
CA ILE A 185 -8.54 -3.47 35.15
C ILE A 185 -8.87 -3.11 33.71
N ASP A 186 -8.83 -1.82 33.41
CA ASP A 186 -8.93 -1.34 32.03
C ASP A 186 -7.59 -1.52 31.30
N LEU A 187 -7.64 -2.27 30.20
CA LEU A 187 -6.53 -2.53 29.29
C LEU A 187 -6.89 -2.17 27.85
N GLY A 188 -8.03 -1.52 27.61
CA GLY A 188 -8.57 -1.23 26.28
C GLY A 188 -7.57 -0.49 25.39
N ASP A 189 -6.93 0.56 25.91
CA ASP A 189 -5.95 1.34 25.16
C ASP A 189 -4.69 0.54 24.82
N ARG A 190 -4.28 -0.38 25.70
CA ARG A 190 -3.11 -1.25 25.43
C ARG A 190 -3.41 -2.26 24.33
N LEU A 191 -4.62 -2.83 24.34
CA LEU A 191 -5.08 -3.75 23.30
C LEU A 191 -5.24 -3.02 21.96
N ARG A 192 -5.82 -1.81 21.98
CA ARG A 192 -5.90 -0.93 20.81
C ARG A 192 -4.52 -0.62 20.24
N ALA A 193 -3.58 -0.18 21.08
CA ALA A 193 -2.21 0.10 20.68
C ALA A 193 -1.49 -1.14 20.11
N MET A 194 -1.72 -2.32 20.67
CA MET A 194 -1.18 -3.58 20.14
C MET A 194 -1.72 -3.91 18.74
N ARG A 195 -3.01 -3.64 18.49
CA ARG A 195 -3.70 -3.87 17.22
C ARG A 195 -3.30 -2.84 16.15
N GLU A 196 -3.33 -1.56 16.49
CA GLU A 196 -3.13 -0.45 15.54
C GLU A 196 -1.64 -0.17 15.29
N GLY A 197 -0.75 -0.52 16.21
CA GLY A 197 0.69 -0.38 16.05
C GLY A 197 1.33 -1.68 15.55
N PRO A 198 1.80 -2.58 16.44
CA PRO A 198 2.58 -3.75 16.04
C PRO A 198 1.88 -4.72 15.07
N LEU A 199 0.59 -5.02 15.24
CA LEU A 199 -0.11 -5.92 14.32
C LEU A 199 -0.26 -5.29 12.92
N ALA A 200 -0.56 -4.00 12.85
CA ALA A 200 -0.60 -3.27 11.59
C ALA A 200 0.79 -3.21 10.93
N ALA A 201 1.85 -2.95 11.70
CA ALA A 201 3.22 -2.94 11.21
C ALA A 201 3.68 -4.31 10.69
N LEU A 202 3.30 -5.41 11.37
CA LEU A 202 3.51 -6.75 10.84
C LEU A 202 2.84 -6.92 9.48
N ARG A 203 1.57 -6.50 9.34
CA ARG A 203 0.85 -6.56 8.06
C ARG A 203 1.56 -5.75 6.98
N HIS A 204 2.00 -4.53 7.28
CA HIS A 204 2.69 -3.66 6.32
C HIS A 204 4.05 -4.22 5.92
N GLY A 205 4.86 -4.70 6.86
CA GLY A 205 6.17 -5.28 6.56
C GLY A 205 6.05 -6.56 5.72
N LEU A 206 5.05 -7.40 6.01
CA LEU A 206 4.74 -8.57 5.20
C LEU A 206 4.25 -8.22 3.80
N ALA A 207 3.35 -7.23 3.68
CA ALA A 207 2.81 -6.81 2.39
C ALA A 207 3.88 -6.18 1.48
N HIS A 208 4.81 -5.42 2.05
CA HIS A 208 5.86 -4.72 1.30
C HIS A 208 7.20 -5.47 1.29
N GLN A 209 7.24 -6.74 1.69
CA GLN A 209 8.46 -7.56 1.69
C GLN A 209 9.65 -6.89 2.42
N SER A 210 9.39 -6.27 3.57
CA SER A 210 10.43 -5.69 4.44
C SER A 210 10.65 -6.59 5.65
N PRO A 211 11.75 -7.38 5.68
CA PRO A 211 12.06 -8.30 6.78
C PRO A 211 12.28 -7.57 8.10
N ASP A 212 13.01 -6.46 8.08
CA ASP A 212 13.28 -5.70 9.29
C ASP A 212 12.03 -5.04 9.83
N HIS A 213 11.16 -4.50 8.96
CA HIS A 213 9.94 -3.87 9.42
C HIS A 213 8.93 -4.88 10.00
N GLN A 214 8.74 -6.02 9.33
CA GLN A 214 7.85 -7.08 9.84
C GLN A 214 8.38 -7.71 11.13
N TRP A 215 9.70 -7.75 11.33
CA TRP A 215 10.30 -8.33 12.53
C TRP A 215 10.29 -7.35 13.71
N TRP A 216 10.99 -6.23 13.58
CA TRP A 216 11.22 -5.29 14.69
C TRP A 216 9.97 -4.51 15.07
N PHE A 217 9.23 -3.99 14.10
CA PHE A 217 7.99 -3.26 14.36
C PHE A 217 6.76 -4.15 14.39
N GLY A 218 6.85 -5.39 13.87
CA GLY A 218 5.79 -6.38 13.87
C GLY A 218 5.94 -7.42 14.98
N GLN A 219 6.54 -8.56 14.67
CA GLN A 219 6.59 -9.74 15.55
C GLN A 219 7.16 -9.45 16.94
N ALA A 220 8.35 -8.85 17.02
CA ALA A 220 9.00 -8.56 18.29
C ALA A 220 8.22 -7.51 19.10
N ALA A 221 7.67 -6.49 18.43
CA ALA A 221 6.86 -5.47 19.07
C ALA A 221 5.52 -6.02 19.58
N LEU A 222 4.92 -6.99 18.90
CA LEU A 222 3.73 -7.73 19.37
C LEU A 222 4.04 -8.50 20.65
N ASP A 223 5.16 -9.22 20.69
CA ASP A 223 5.59 -9.93 21.91
C ASP A 223 5.81 -8.96 23.07
N GLY A 224 6.49 -7.83 22.81
CA GLY A 224 6.68 -6.78 23.79
C GLY A 224 5.36 -6.18 24.28
N ALA A 225 4.37 -5.98 23.41
CA ALA A 225 3.05 -5.49 23.78
C ALA A 225 2.29 -6.49 24.68
N LEU A 226 2.29 -7.77 24.31
CA LEU A 226 1.71 -8.85 25.10
C LEU A 226 2.36 -8.95 26.49
N LEU A 227 3.70 -8.89 26.57
CA LEU A 227 4.43 -8.90 27.83
C LEU A 227 4.05 -7.71 28.73
N ARG A 228 3.91 -6.50 28.14
CA ARG A 228 3.47 -5.31 28.90
C ARG A 228 2.04 -5.44 29.43
N ILE A 229 1.15 -6.11 28.71
CA ILE A 229 -0.22 -6.40 29.15
C ILE A 229 -0.19 -7.41 30.29
N LYS A 230 0.48 -8.55 30.12
CA LYS A 230 0.65 -9.56 31.18
C LYS A 230 1.29 -8.97 32.44
N ALA A 231 2.29 -8.11 32.30
CA ALA A 231 2.92 -7.42 33.42
C ALA A 231 1.96 -6.47 34.16
N ALA A 232 1.07 -5.76 33.45
CA ALA A 232 0.05 -4.92 34.05
C ALA A 232 -0.94 -5.75 34.87
N ILE A 233 -1.39 -6.89 34.33
CA ILE A 233 -2.26 -7.84 35.02
C ILE A 233 -1.60 -8.36 36.30
N THR A 234 -0.35 -8.84 36.21
CA THR A 234 0.39 -9.35 37.36
C THR A 234 0.57 -8.29 38.45
N ARG A 235 0.88 -7.04 38.08
CA ARG A 235 0.98 -5.93 39.05
C ARG A 235 -0.35 -5.64 39.73
N HIS A 236 -1.44 -5.60 38.98
CA HIS A 236 -2.77 -5.39 39.55
C HIS A 236 -3.15 -6.48 40.55
N ARG A 237 -2.96 -7.76 40.19
CA ARG A 237 -3.23 -8.89 41.09
C ARG A 237 -2.40 -8.80 42.38
N ARG A 238 -1.12 -8.44 42.28
CA ARG A 238 -0.25 -8.23 43.44
C ARG A 238 -0.73 -7.10 44.35
N GLN A 239 -1.15 -5.97 43.76
CA GLN A 239 -1.68 -4.84 44.53
C GLN A 239 -2.97 -5.18 45.25
N ARG A 240 -3.90 -5.88 44.58
CA ARG A 240 -5.12 -6.38 45.23
C ARG A 240 -4.81 -7.30 46.41
N ALA A 241 -3.93 -8.28 46.20
CA ALA A 241 -3.52 -9.20 47.27
C ALA A 241 -2.90 -8.48 48.48
N LEU A 242 -2.13 -7.41 48.26
CA LEU A 242 -1.55 -6.60 49.35
C LEU A 242 -2.63 -5.78 50.08
N ASN A 243 -3.59 -5.22 49.36
CA ASN A 243 -4.68 -4.44 49.94
C ASN A 243 -5.66 -5.30 50.75
N ASP A 244 -5.82 -6.57 50.35
CA ASP A 244 -6.70 -7.54 51.02
C ASP A 244 -6.04 -8.19 52.26
N GLN A 245 -4.76 -7.92 52.55
CA GLN A 245 -4.11 -8.43 53.77
C GLN A 245 -4.62 -7.70 55.01
N PRO A 246 -4.99 -8.42 56.08
CA PRO A 246 -5.40 -7.79 57.34
C PRO A 246 -4.24 -6.97 57.90
N LYS A 247 -4.49 -5.70 58.22
CA LYS A 247 -3.51 -4.83 58.88
C LYS A 247 -3.08 -5.49 60.19
N ARG A 248 -1.87 -6.05 60.24
CA ARG A 248 -1.28 -6.52 61.51
C ARG A 248 -1.09 -5.28 62.39
N GLY A 249 -1.98 -5.12 63.37
CA GLY A 249 -1.80 -4.12 64.41
C GLY A 249 -0.49 -4.38 65.12
N ILE A 250 0.43 -3.42 65.05
CA ILE A 250 1.63 -3.41 65.89
C ILE A 250 1.10 -3.16 67.31
N ARG A 251 1.13 -4.21 68.14
CA ARG A 251 0.97 -4.09 69.58
C ARG A 251 2.31 -3.79 70.21
#